data_AF-A0A2H9PPS1-F1
#
_entry.id   AF-A0A2H9PPS1-F1
#
_cell.length_a   1.000
_cell.length_b   1.000
_cell.length_c   1.000
_cell.angle_alpha   90.00
_cell.angle_beta   90.00
_cell.angle_gamma   90.00
#
_symmetry.space_group_name_H-M   'P 1'
#
loop_
_entity.id
_entity.type
_entity.pdbx_description
1 polymer ?
#
loop_
_entity_poly.entity_id
_entity_poly.type
_entity_poly.pdbx_seq_one_letter_code
_entity_poly.pdbx_strand_id
1 'polypeptide(L)'
;MTINKSNSIVSMSWNIIILLINYSVGVKQKLYKCKNIVSLSMVKKREENHLKSEHHPIFRQKLTLGQKAADKISSFGGSWYFIVIFFIFLFSWMVVNSWILLKKPFDPYPYILLNLALSTLAAIQAPMILMSQNRQAERDRIDAKYDHYVNRKAERENRDMQKDMDQALLLLHEINNGVRKSRR
;
A
#
# COMPACT_ATOMS: atom_id res chain seq x y z
N MET A 1 34.63 -4.39 54.51
CA MET A 1 33.20 -4.43 54.12
C MET A 1 32.97 -3.95 52.68
N THR A 2 33.84 -4.29 51.73
CA THR A 2 33.85 -3.74 50.35
C THR A 2 33.68 -4.80 49.24
N ILE A 3 33.81 -6.09 49.57
CA ILE A 3 33.77 -7.20 48.59
C ILE A 3 32.34 -7.52 48.13
N ASN A 4 31.30 -7.25 48.96
CA ASN A 4 29.92 -7.64 48.64
C ASN A 4 29.24 -6.71 47.60
N LYS A 5 29.69 -5.46 47.46
CA LYS A 5 29.08 -4.49 46.53
C LYS A 5 29.52 -4.72 45.07
N SER A 6 30.73 -5.24 44.85
CA SER A 6 31.26 -5.54 43.51
C SER A 6 30.53 -6.72 42.86
N ASN A 7 30.26 -7.80 43.62
CA ASN A 7 29.52 -8.97 43.12
C ASN A 7 28.06 -8.64 42.75
N SER A 8 27.42 -7.71 43.46
CA SER A 8 26.07 -7.25 43.13
C SER A 8 26.02 -6.43 41.84
N ILE A 9 27.04 -5.59 41.58
CA ILE A 9 27.11 -4.78 40.36
C ILE A 9 27.39 -5.67 39.15
N VAL A 10 28.30 -6.64 39.26
CA VAL A 10 28.58 -7.60 38.18
C VAL A 10 27.36 -8.48 37.87
N SER A 11 26.63 -8.94 38.89
CA SER A 11 25.38 -9.69 38.72
C SER A 11 24.26 -8.84 38.11
N MET A 12 24.13 -7.57 38.49
CA MET A 12 23.18 -6.63 37.87
C MET A 12 23.53 -6.36 36.40
N SER A 13 24.81 -6.11 36.09
CA SER A 13 25.27 -5.93 34.71
C SER A 13 25.02 -7.18 33.87
N TRP A 14 25.23 -8.38 34.43
CA TRP A 14 24.96 -9.65 33.76
C TRP A 14 23.46 -9.86 33.46
N ASN A 15 22.58 -9.53 34.40
CA ASN A 15 21.13 -9.61 34.20
C ASN A 15 20.61 -8.62 33.15
N ILE A 16 21.18 -7.41 33.09
CA ILE A 16 20.86 -6.42 32.05
C ILE A 16 21.28 -6.94 30.67
N ILE A 17 22.45 -7.58 30.54
CA ILE A 17 22.90 -8.18 29.28
C ILE A 17 21.97 -9.32 28.85
N ILE A 18 21.56 -10.19 29.76
CA ILE A 18 20.60 -11.28 29.47
C ILE A 18 19.22 -10.72 29.05
N LEU A 19 18.74 -9.65 29.69
CA LEU A 19 17.51 -8.97 29.29
C LEU A 19 17.61 -8.37 27.88
N LEU A 20 18.74 -7.74 27.55
CA LEU A 20 18.97 -7.17 26.21
C LEU A 20 19.07 -8.24 25.12
N ILE A 21 19.71 -9.37 25.41
CA ILE A 21 19.79 -10.52 24.49
C ILE A 21 18.40 -11.14 24.29
N ASN A 22 17.65 -11.39 25.36
CA ASN A 22 16.29 -11.94 25.28
C ASN A 22 15.32 -10.99 24.56
N TYR A 23 15.45 -9.68 24.78
CA TYR A 23 14.68 -8.66 24.06
C TYR A 23 15.02 -8.66 22.55
N SER A 24 16.31 -8.67 22.21
CA SER A 24 16.77 -8.71 20.81
C SER A 24 16.35 -9.98 20.06
N VAL A 25 16.44 -11.14 20.72
CA VAL A 25 15.99 -12.44 20.18
C VAL A 25 14.46 -12.46 20.01
N GLY A 26 13.71 -11.94 20.99
CA GLY A 26 12.24 -11.84 20.92
C GLY A 26 11.76 -10.92 19.79
N VAL A 27 12.43 -9.80 19.56
CA VAL A 27 12.14 -8.88 18.44
C VAL A 27 12.45 -9.53 17.10
N LYS A 28 13.58 -10.24 16.96
CA LYS A 28 13.91 -11.00 15.75
C LYS A 28 12.88 -12.09 15.46
N GLN A 29 12.46 -12.88 16.45
CA GLN A 29 11.42 -13.91 16.29
C GLN A 29 10.11 -13.32 15.76
N LYS A 30 9.67 -12.19 16.30
CA LYS A 30 8.45 -11.49 15.86
C LYS A 30 8.60 -10.95 14.44
N LEU A 31 9.77 -10.41 14.09
CA LEU A 31 10.11 -9.93 12.75
C LEU A 31 10.15 -11.07 11.71
N TYR A 32 10.74 -12.22 12.02
CA TYR A 32 10.75 -13.38 11.11
C TYR A 32 9.34 -13.91 10.87
N LYS A 33 8.53 -14.01 11.94
CA LYS A 33 7.13 -14.45 11.83
C LYS A 33 6.31 -13.48 10.97
N CYS A 34 6.47 -12.17 11.17
CA CYS A 34 5.83 -11.15 10.33
C CYS A 34 6.32 -11.20 8.88
N LYS A 35 7.63 -11.36 8.64
CA LYS A 35 8.20 -11.44 7.29
C LYS A 35 7.67 -12.66 6.52
N ASN A 36 7.51 -13.80 7.21
CA ASN A 36 6.98 -15.03 6.62
C ASN A 36 5.47 -14.92 6.32
N ILE A 37 4.67 -14.41 7.26
CA ILE A 37 3.22 -14.20 7.07
C ILE A 37 2.96 -13.20 5.93
N VAL A 38 3.72 -12.11 5.87
CA VAL A 38 3.59 -11.13 4.77
C VAL A 38 3.95 -11.80 3.44
N SER A 39 5.03 -12.58 3.35
CA SER A 39 5.41 -13.27 2.11
C SER A 39 4.34 -14.27 1.62
N LEU A 40 3.71 -15.02 2.52
CA LEU A 40 2.63 -15.95 2.19
C LEU A 40 1.36 -15.22 1.73
N SER A 41 1.00 -14.12 2.41
CA SER A 41 -0.15 -13.30 2.00
C SER A 41 0.06 -12.61 0.64
N MET A 42 1.29 -12.23 0.32
CA MET A 42 1.66 -11.63 -0.97
C MET A 42 1.59 -12.62 -2.13
N VAL A 43 2.04 -13.87 -1.95
CA VAL A 43 1.97 -14.91 -2.99
C VAL A 43 0.52 -15.29 -3.28
N LYS A 44 -0.30 -15.50 -2.23
CA LYS A 44 -1.72 -15.86 -2.39
C LYS A 44 -2.53 -14.73 -3.05
N LYS A 45 -2.27 -13.48 -2.65
CA LYS A 45 -2.92 -12.31 -3.26
C LYS A 45 -2.48 -12.07 -4.71
N ARG A 46 -1.28 -12.51 -5.10
CA ARG A 46 -0.80 -12.41 -6.49
C ARG A 46 -1.59 -13.32 -7.42
N GLU A 47 -1.88 -14.56 -7.02
CA GLU A 47 -2.70 -15.49 -7.81
C GLU A 47 -4.15 -15.02 -7.98
N GLU A 48 -4.79 -14.56 -6.90
CA GLU A 48 -6.14 -13.97 -6.97
C GLU A 48 -6.19 -12.74 -7.88
N ASN A 49 -5.17 -11.89 -7.81
CA ASN A 49 -5.07 -10.69 -8.65
C ASN A 49 -4.86 -11.03 -10.14
N HIS A 50 -4.15 -12.12 -10.48
CA HIS A 50 -3.94 -12.53 -11.87
C HIS A 50 -5.27 -12.91 -12.56
N LEU A 51 -6.15 -13.64 -11.86
CA LEU A 51 -7.47 -13.98 -12.38
C LEU A 51 -8.39 -12.75 -12.49
N LYS A 52 -8.29 -11.83 -11.51
CA LYS A 52 -9.06 -10.57 -11.51
C LYS A 52 -8.62 -9.64 -12.65
N SER A 53 -7.32 -9.64 -12.99
CA SER A 53 -6.69 -8.69 -13.93
C SER A 53 -7.13 -8.86 -15.39
N GLU A 54 -7.47 -10.07 -15.86
CA GLU A 54 -7.77 -10.30 -17.28
C GLU A 54 -9.13 -9.72 -17.71
N HIS A 55 -10.10 -9.68 -16.78
CA HIS A 55 -11.47 -9.22 -17.04
C HIS A 55 -11.80 -7.83 -16.46
N HIS A 56 -10.85 -7.20 -15.75
CA HIS A 56 -11.13 -5.96 -15.04
C HIS A 56 -11.25 -4.75 -15.99
N PRO A 57 -12.29 -3.90 -15.86
CA PRO A 57 -12.58 -2.81 -16.81
C PRO A 57 -11.48 -1.73 -16.88
N ILE A 58 -10.69 -1.52 -15.82
CA ILE A 58 -9.62 -0.52 -15.79
C ILE A 58 -8.47 -0.81 -16.78
N PHE A 59 -8.15 -2.08 -17.05
CA PHE A 59 -7.04 -2.43 -17.95
C PHE A 59 -7.35 -2.17 -19.43
N ARG A 60 -8.63 -1.93 -19.77
CA ARG A 60 -9.06 -1.66 -21.14
C ARG A 60 -8.95 -0.18 -21.54
N GLN A 61 -8.67 0.73 -20.61
CA GLN A 61 -8.48 2.15 -20.92
C GLN A 61 -7.07 2.40 -21.49
N LYS A 62 -7.01 2.82 -22.76
CA LYS A 62 -5.77 3.33 -23.37
C LYS A 62 -5.41 4.67 -22.72
N LEU A 63 -4.40 4.66 -21.84
CA LEU A 63 -3.85 5.87 -21.22
C LEU A 63 -3.33 6.84 -22.28
N THR A 64 -3.84 8.08 -22.28
CA THR A 64 -3.34 9.15 -23.15
C THR A 64 -1.94 9.58 -22.72
N LEU A 65 -1.16 10.20 -23.64
CA LEU A 65 0.22 10.63 -23.36
C LEU A 65 0.31 11.56 -22.13
N GLY A 66 -0.68 12.45 -21.96
CA GLY A 66 -0.79 13.31 -20.78
C GLY A 66 -1.05 12.55 -19.49
N GLN A 67 -1.87 11.49 -19.52
CA GLN A 67 -2.12 10.63 -18.36
C GLN A 67 -0.86 9.84 -17.95
N LYS A 68 -0.07 9.36 -18.92
CA LYS A 68 1.21 8.69 -18.65
C LYS A 68 2.24 9.63 -18.02
N ALA A 69 2.32 10.87 -18.51
CA ALA A 69 3.19 11.89 -17.91
C ALA A 69 2.75 12.23 -16.48
N ALA A 70 1.45 12.43 -16.26
CA ALA A 70 0.88 12.70 -14.93
C ALA A 70 1.08 11.54 -13.95
N ASP A 71 0.98 10.28 -14.39
CA ASP A 71 1.30 9.11 -13.54
C ASP A 71 2.77 9.09 -13.13
N LYS A 72 3.67 9.39 -14.07
CA LYS A 72 5.10 9.44 -13.80
C LYS A 72 5.42 10.55 -12.80
N ILE A 73 4.85 11.74 -13.00
CA ILE A 73 5.00 12.90 -12.11
C ILE A 73 4.37 12.65 -10.74
N SER A 74 3.19 12.01 -10.66
CA SER A 74 2.54 11.69 -9.39
C SER A 74 3.30 10.62 -8.60
N SER A 75 3.92 9.64 -9.28
CA SER A 75 4.80 8.65 -8.64
C SER A 75 6.12 9.27 -8.15
N PHE A 76 6.64 10.26 -8.89
CA PHE A 76 7.85 10.99 -8.51
C PHE A 76 7.59 11.95 -7.34
N GLY A 77 6.51 12.74 -7.40
CA GLY A 77 6.16 13.73 -6.38
C GLY A 77 5.72 13.13 -5.04
N GLY A 78 5.26 11.87 -5.02
CA GLY A 78 4.90 11.15 -3.79
C GLY A 78 6.07 10.40 -3.14
N SER A 79 7.25 10.37 -3.76
CA SER A 79 8.42 9.66 -3.23
C SER A 79 9.19 10.52 -2.22
N TRP A 80 9.59 9.90 -1.11
CA TRP A 80 10.44 10.52 -0.10
C TRP A 80 11.77 11.06 -0.69
N TYR A 81 12.26 10.45 -1.77
CA TYR A 81 13.48 10.88 -2.47
C TYR A 81 13.32 12.23 -3.19
N PHE A 82 12.13 12.55 -3.72
CA PHE A 82 11.90 13.82 -4.43
C PHE A 82 11.96 15.01 -3.48
N ILE A 83 11.37 14.85 -2.28
CA ILE A 83 11.39 15.85 -1.21
C ILE A 83 12.84 16.15 -0.83
N VAL A 84 13.67 15.12 -0.63
CA VAL A 84 15.09 15.28 -0.24
C VAL A 84 15.89 16.02 -1.32
N ILE A 85 15.73 15.67 -2.60
CA ILE A 85 16.43 16.36 -3.71
C ILE A 85 15.99 17.82 -3.82
N PHE A 86 14.69 18.10 -3.64
CA PHE A 86 14.15 19.45 -3.67
C PHE A 86 14.71 20.33 -2.54
N PHE A 87 14.82 19.80 -1.33
CA PHE A 87 15.47 20.50 -0.21
C PHE A 87 16.96 20.75 -0.45
N ILE A 88 17.68 19.77 -1.01
CA ILE A 88 19.10 19.94 -1.38
C ILE A 88 19.26 21.02 -2.44
N PHE A 89 18.37 21.07 -3.44
CA PHE A 89 18.38 22.11 -4.46
C PHE A 89 18.13 23.50 -3.87
N LEU A 90 17.12 23.65 -3.00
CA LEU A 90 16.84 24.92 -2.31
C LEU A 90 18.02 25.36 -1.43
N PHE A 91 18.61 24.43 -0.68
CA PHE A 91 19.75 24.71 0.17
C PHE A 91 20.97 25.11 -0.66
N SER A 92 21.24 24.42 -1.77
CA SER A 92 22.31 24.77 -2.72
C SER A 92 22.08 26.16 -3.32
N TRP A 93 20.85 26.50 -3.70
CA TRP A 93 20.50 27.81 -4.23
C TRP A 93 20.68 28.94 -3.21
N MET A 94 20.33 28.70 -1.94
CA MET A 94 20.60 29.62 -0.84
C MET A 94 22.11 29.80 -0.61
N VAL A 95 22.90 28.72 -0.67
CA VAL A 95 24.36 28.75 -0.50
C VAL A 95 25.02 29.50 -1.64
N VAL A 96 24.65 29.23 -2.90
CA VAL A 96 25.19 29.93 -4.09
C VAL A 96 24.86 31.43 -4.05
N ASN A 97 23.62 31.81 -3.71
CA ASN A 97 23.26 33.22 -3.56
C ASN A 97 24.01 33.88 -2.38
N SER A 98 24.18 33.17 -1.26
CA SER A 98 24.95 33.66 -0.11
C SER A 98 26.45 33.76 -0.40
N TRP A 99 27.00 32.95 -1.31
CA TRP A 99 28.41 33.01 -1.71
C TRP A 99 28.68 34.16 -2.71
N ILE A 100 27.72 34.44 -3.60
CA ILE A 100 27.75 35.58 -4.54
C ILE A 100 27.64 36.95 -3.81
N LEU A 101 27.14 36.94 -2.57
CA LEU A 101 26.95 38.11 -1.70
C LEU A 101 28.26 38.84 -1.31
N LEU A 102 29.44 38.23 -1.51
CA LEU A 102 30.72 38.89 -1.27
C LEU A 102 31.08 39.96 -2.32
N LYS A 103 30.42 39.99 -3.49
CA LYS A 103 30.76 40.94 -4.57
C LYS A 103 29.60 41.75 -5.15
N LYS A 104 28.37 41.22 -5.26
CA LYS A 104 27.17 41.97 -5.69
C LYS A 104 25.92 41.09 -5.43
N PRO A 105 25.02 41.46 -4.50
CA PRO A 105 23.84 40.65 -4.22
C PRO A 105 22.86 40.72 -5.39
N PHE A 106 22.63 39.59 -6.06
CA PHE A 106 21.61 39.45 -7.11
C PHE A 106 20.19 39.32 -6.52
N ASP A 107 20.07 38.86 -5.25
CA ASP A 107 18.81 38.79 -4.48
C ASP A 107 19.09 39.02 -2.97
N PRO A 108 18.97 40.26 -2.45
CA PRO A 108 19.17 40.59 -1.04
C PRO A 108 18.09 39.99 -0.14
N TYR A 109 18.41 39.76 1.14
CA TYR A 109 17.43 39.34 2.14
C TYR A 109 16.31 40.39 2.24
N PRO A 110 15.01 40.03 2.13
CA PRO A 110 14.39 38.71 2.10
C PRO A 110 14.15 38.20 0.66
N TYR A 111 14.77 37.07 0.29
CA TYR A 111 14.80 36.46 -1.06
C TYR A 111 13.47 36.53 -1.83
N ILE A 112 13.24 37.60 -2.58
CA ILE A 112 11.93 37.93 -3.14
C ILE A 112 11.60 36.99 -4.32
N LEU A 113 12.62 36.62 -5.10
CA LEU A 113 12.48 35.74 -6.26
C LEU A 113 12.20 34.31 -5.82
N LEU A 114 12.87 33.84 -4.77
CA LEU A 114 12.64 32.51 -4.20
C LEU A 114 11.20 32.39 -3.66
N ASN A 115 10.76 33.42 -2.92
CA ASN A 115 9.44 33.42 -2.32
C ASN A 115 8.32 33.48 -3.37
N LEU A 116 8.55 34.23 -4.45
CA LEU A 116 7.66 34.25 -5.62
C LEU A 116 7.58 32.86 -6.28
N ALA A 117 8.72 32.23 -6.55
CA ALA A 117 8.78 30.91 -7.18
C ALA A 117 8.10 29.82 -6.34
N LEU A 118 8.32 29.82 -5.02
CA LEU A 118 7.68 28.90 -4.08
C LEU A 118 6.17 29.12 -4.00
N SER A 119 5.71 30.36 -4.03
CA SER A 119 4.28 30.70 -4.03
C SER A 119 3.59 30.18 -5.29
N THR A 120 4.20 30.34 -6.46
CA THR A 120 3.65 29.80 -7.72
C THR A 120 3.68 28.27 -7.74
N LEU A 121 4.74 27.64 -7.21
CA LEU A 121 4.81 26.18 -7.05
C LEU A 121 3.68 25.66 -6.17
N ALA A 122 3.43 26.29 -5.02
CA ALA A 122 2.34 25.93 -4.12
C ALA A 122 0.95 26.11 -4.78
N ALA A 123 0.76 27.18 -5.55
CA ALA A 123 -0.50 27.43 -6.26
C ALA A 123 -0.83 26.33 -7.29
N ILE A 124 0.18 25.78 -7.97
CA ILE A 124 0.02 24.69 -8.95
C ILE A 124 -0.18 23.33 -8.27
N GLN A 125 0.28 23.15 -7.02
CA GLN A 125 0.12 21.89 -6.29
C GLN A 125 -1.35 21.54 -6.02
N ALA A 126 -2.18 22.50 -5.57
CA ALA A 126 -3.58 22.25 -5.24
C ALA A 126 -4.40 21.62 -6.40
N PRO A 127 -4.39 22.17 -7.63
CA PRO A 127 -5.10 21.55 -8.76
C PRO A 127 -4.45 20.24 -9.22
N MET A 128 -3.13 20.09 -9.13
CA MET A 128 -2.46 18.83 -9.49
C MET A 128 -2.86 17.70 -8.53
N ILE A 129 -2.92 18.00 -7.23
CA ILE A 129 -3.43 17.09 -6.21
C ILE A 129 -4.90 16.78 -6.47
N LEU A 130 -5.74 17.79 -6.75
CA LEU A 130 -7.16 17.59 -7.03
C LEU A 130 -7.41 16.73 -8.28
N MET A 131 -6.63 16.92 -9.35
CA MET A 131 -6.70 16.08 -10.55
C MET A 131 -6.25 14.64 -10.27
N SER A 132 -5.19 14.45 -9.46
CA SER A 132 -4.75 13.13 -9.06
C SER A 132 -5.78 12.42 -8.18
N GLN A 133 -6.40 13.15 -7.25
CA GLN A 133 -7.48 12.66 -6.39
C GLN A 133 -8.74 12.30 -7.16
N ASN A 134 -9.21 13.18 -8.07
CA ASN A 134 -10.38 12.90 -8.90
C ASN A 134 -10.19 11.64 -9.74
N ARG A 135 -8.97 11.41 -10.23
CA ARG A 135 -8.60 10.22 -10.98
C ARG A 135 -8.50 8.96 -10.11
N GLN A 136 -8.02 9.07 -8.87
CA GLN A 136 -8.05 7.98 -7.91
C GLN A 136 -9.50 7.61 -7.55
N ALA A 137 -10.33 8.60 -7.24
CA ALA A 137 -11.74 8.40 -6.93
C ALA A 137 -12.52 7.71 -8.08
N GLU A 138 -12.25 8.07 -9.34
CA GLU A 138 -12.88 7.39 -10.48
C GLU A 138 -12.42 5.94 -10.61
N ARG A 139 -11.14 5.64 -10.37
CA ARG A 139 -10.64 4.25 -10.32
C ARG A 139 -11.31 3.46 -9.20
N ASP A 140 -11.33 4.02 -7.98
CA ASP A 140 -11.95 3.40 -6.82
C ASP A 140 -13.45 3.12 -7.06
N ARG A 141 -14.13 4.03 -7.76
CA ARG A 141 -15.54 3.85 -8.14
C ARG A 141 -15.74 2.71 -9.15
N ILE A 142 -14.85 2.59 -10.14
CA ILE A 142 -14.90 1.51 -11.12
C ILE A 142 -14.62 0.16 -10.44
N ASP A 143 -13.61 0.11 -9.57
CA ASP A 143 -13.26 -1.07 -8.78
C ASP A 143 -14.44 -1.51 -7.90
N ALA A 144 -15.07 -0.59 -7.17
CA ALA A 144 -16.23 -0.88 -6.35
C ALA A 144 -17.40 -1.45 -7.17
N LYS A 145 -17.71 -0.85 -8.34
CA LYS A 145 -18.77 -1.36 -9.23
C LYS A 145 -18.46 -2.76 -9.74
N TYR A 146 -17.21 -3.03 -10.11
CA TYR A 146 -16.79 -4.34 -10.57
C TYR A 146 -16.91 -5.39 -9.46
N ASP A 147 -16.45 -5.07 -8.25
CA ASP A 147 -16.56 -5.97 -7.09
C ASP A 147 -18.02 -6.28 -6.75
N HIS A 148 -18.91 -5.28 -6.79
CA HIS A 148 -20.35 -5.51 -6.65
C HIS A 148 -20.91 -6.43 -7.74
N TYR A 149 -20.50 -6.25 -9.00
CA TYR A 149 -20.93 -7.09 -10.10
C TYR A 149 -20.49 -8.55 -9.93
N VAL A 150 -19.20 -8.77 -9.59
CA VAL A 150 -18.64 -10.10 -9.36
C VAL A 150 -19.36 -10.79 -8.20
N ASN A 151 -19.58 -10.08 -7.09
CA ASN A 151 -20.29 -10.64 -5.94
C ASN A 151 -21.72 -11.06 -6.30
N ARG A 152 -22.45 -10.23 -7.05
CA ARG A 152 -23.82 -10.55 -7.53
C ARG A 152 -23.85 -11.70 -8.53
N LYS A 153 -22.78 -11.90 -9.30
CA LYS A 153 -22.63 -13.04 -10.20
C LYS A 153 -22.39 -14.32 -9.40
N ALA A 154 -21.46 -14.29 -8.45
CA ALA A 154 -21.18 -15.41 -7.56
C ALA A 154 -22.41 -15.82 -6.74
N GLU A 155 -23.18 -14.86 -6.23
CA GLU A 155 -24.45 -15.14 -5.53
C GLU A 155 -25.48 -15.86 -6.42
N ARG A 156 -25.54 -15.52 -7.72
CA ARG A 156 -26.44 -16.19 -8.67
C ARG A 156 -25.98 -17.62 -8.92
N GLU A 157 -24.70 -17.79 -9.26
CA GLU A 157 -24.12 -19.11 -9.51
C GLU A 157 -24.28 -20.03 -8.29
N ASN A 158 -24.10 -19.51 -7.08
CA ASN A 158 -24.31 -20.28 -5.85
C ASN A 158 -25.78 -20.70 -5.66
N ARG A 159 -26.74 -19.81 -5.95
CA ARG A 159 -28.17 -20.16 -5.91
C ARG A 159 -28.56 -21.18 -6.97
N ASP A 160 -27.97 -21.10 -8.16
CA ASP A 160 -28.26 -22.04 -9.24
C ASP A 160 -27.70 -23.42 -8.89
N MET A 161 -26.48 -23.51 -8.36
CA MET A 161 -25.92 -24.76 -7.82
C MET A 161 -26.77 -25.37 -6.69
N GLN A 162 -27.36 -24.54 -5.82
CA GLN A 162 -28.27 -25.01 -4.76
C GLN A 162 -29.55 -25.64 -5.34
N LYS A 163 -30.14 -25.02 -6.37
CA LYS A 163 -31.33 -25.56 -7.04
C LYS A 163 -31.04 -26.90 -7.72
N ASP A 164 -29.90 -27.00 -8.40
CA ASP A 164 -29.48 -28.23 -9.06
C ASP A 164 -29.30 -29.36 -8.03
N MET A 165 -28.74 -29.04 -6.86
CA MET A 165 -28.59 -29.98 -5.74
C MET A 165 -29.95 -30.44 -5.20
N ASP A 166 -30.88 -29.51 -4.97
CA ASP A 166 -32.23 -29.84 -4.49
C ASP A 166 -32.99 -30.72 -5.50
N GLN A 167 -32.86 -30.41 -6.79
CA GLN A 167 -33.47 -31.20 -7.85
C GLN A 167 -32.89 -32.62 -7.91
N ALA A 168 -31.56 -32.77 -7.76
CA ALA A 168 -30.93 -34.09 -7.70
C ALA A 168 -31.40 -34.90 -6.47
N LEU A 169 -31.58 -34.26 -5.31
CA LEU A 169 -32.10 -34.90 -4.11
C LEU A 169 -33.55 -35.38 -4.28
N LEU A 170 -34.40 -34.60 -4.96
CA LEU A 170 -35.77 -34.99 -5.26
C LEU A 170 -35.84 -36.22 -6.17
N LEU A 171 -35.02 -36.26 -7.23
CA LEU A 171 -34.94 -37.42 -8.13
C LEU A 171 -34.46 -38.68 -7.39
N LEU A 172 -33.44 -38.55 -6.53
CA LEU A 172 -32.96 -39.65 -5.70
C LEU A 172 -34.05 -40.18 -4.75
N HIS A 173 -34.81 -39.28 -4.14
CA HIS A 173 -35.93 -39.64 -3.27
C HIS A 173 -37.02 -40.40 -4.03
N GLU A 174 -37.37 -39.95 -5.25
CA GLU A 174 -38.34 -40.60 -6.11
C GLU A 174 -37.90 -42.01 -6.53
N ILE A 175 -36.65 -42.17 -6.99
CA ILE A 175 -36.08 -43.47 -7.34
C ILE A 175 -36.11 -44.41 -6.13
N ASN A 176 -35.70 -43.93 -4.95
CA ASN A 176 -35.70 -44.74 -3.74
C ASN A 176 -37.11 -45.22 -3.35
N ASN A 177 -38.12 -44.35 -3.50
CA ASN A 177 -39.51 -44.72 -3.26
C ASN A 177 -40.03 -45.74 -4.29
N GLY A 178 -39.67 -45.59 -5.56
CA GLY A 178 -39.99 -46.55 -6.62
C GLY A 178 -39.39 -47.94 -6.36
N VAL A 179 -38.10 -48.00 -6.03
CA VAL A 179 -37.40 -49.25 -5.65
C VAL A 179 -38.05 -49.89 -4.43
N ARG A 180 -38.41 -49.10 -3.41
CA ARG A 180 -39.07 -49.60 -2.19
C ARG A 180 -40.48 -50.14 -2.45
N LYS A 181 -41.19 -49.62 -3.46
CA LYS A 181 -42.51 -50.10 -3.87
C LYS A 181 -42.43 -51.39 -4.69
N SER A 182 -41.40 -51.53 -5.52
CA SER A 182 -41.19 -52.74 -6.33
C SER A 182 -40.61 -53.93 -5.55
N ARG A 183 -40.11 -53.71 -4.33
CA ARG A 183 -39.60 -54.76 -3.42
C ARG A 183 -40.66 -55.29 -2.44
N ARG A 184 -41.85 -54.71 -2.41
CA ARG A 184 -43.02 -55.18 -1.65
C ARG A 184 -43.99 -55.85 -2.60
#